data_AF-A0A0Q6GTR4-F1
#
_entry.id   AF-A0A0Q6GTR4-F1
#
_cell.length_a   1.000
_cell.length_b   1.000
_cell.length_c   1.000
_cell.angle_alpha   90.00
_cell.angle_beta   90.00
_cell.angle_gamma   90.00
#
_symmetry.space_group_name_H-M   'P 1'
#
loop_
_entity.id
_entity.type
_entity.pdbx_description
1 polymer ?
#
loop_
_entity_poly.entity_id
_entity_poly.type
_entity_poly.pdbx_seq_one_letter_code
_entity_poly.pdbx_strand_id
1 'polypeptide(L)'
;MRRTRLAVLVISATAAFGLVGCSDSSSTQDLQFDGLTAGQRVYDSTGYSLDAAQSERLERQLYEVRSDTGADVIAYVRELDADSDDTLDQVEALQQAWVAAAGVEQDTAGAILINREPGTVDKARAGIFLGSTFDDGNVPGDEQEAIIEDALIPPLRDGDVAGSLTNGIDRLQSSIRSGPPVTALDEFADGPGSTWLPWTGLAVVLLGMAGAWSIYRRRPRPTVSAQPPTTYRPDRDTDPAVATALVHRGAQASAVPATVLALAAADALSIEADPASGKFGSKSKAHVRLLDRGKVRGDVQDAVWSMLSEKADGDVVSSIALAKIGQGHGTTKGVVDAVLETNGWKQHGTARPRWSLAGLAVLGGLVMVGGGVVAASGALVMLVAAIPGAILFLTGLVMAVAYSGFSVAGLDAARPWEAYRDGLKQAAKDDDAVVDLDAALPDIVALGLGSVFAKRLEAATDGGTSLRAFTSPAGYAADPALMNWAVFSSVFASSSGSSATVSGGGAGGGGGAAGST
;
A
#
# COMPACT_ATOMS: atom_id res chain seq x y z
N MET A 1 29.85 9.50 -30.99
CA MET A 1 29.26 8.14 -30.91
C MET A 1 29.79 7.41 -29.69
N ARG A 2 29.14 7.52 -28.53
CA ARG A 2 29.32 6.61 -27.38
C ARG A 2 27.96 6.46 -26.70
N ARG A 3 27.48 5.22 -26.68
CA ARG A 3 26.14 4.81 -26.26
C ARG A 3 26.03 4.94 -24.74
N THR A 4 25.15 5.81 -24.26
CA THR A 4 24.69 5.84 -22.87
C THR A 4 23.89 4.57 -22.61
N ARG A 5 24.44 3.70 -21.75
CA ARG A 5 23.74 2.54 -21.20
C ARG A 5 22.69 3.08 -20.22
N LEU A 6 21.43 3.00 -20.61
CA LEU A 6 20.28 3.30 -19.78
C LEU A 6 20.01 2.04 -18.95
N ALA A 7 20.45 2.05 -17.70
CA ALA A 7 20.15 0.99 -16.75
C ALA A 7 18.64 1.05 -16.44
N VAL A 8 17.91 0.06 -16.94
CA VAL A 8 16.53 -0.23 -16.58
C VAL A 8 16.59 -0.93 -15.22
N LEU A 9 16.18 -0.24 -14.16
CA LEU A 9 16.03 -0.84 -12.84
C LEU A 9 14.74 -1.68 -12.87
N VAL A 10 14.92 -2.96 -13.15
CA VAL A 10 13.90 -4.02 -13.03
C VAL A 10 13.76 -4.30 -11.54
N ILE A 11 12.62 -3.97 -10.94
CA ILE A 11 12.23 -4.56 -9.65
C ILE A 11 11.53 -5.86 -10.00
N SER A 12 12.30 -6.94 -9.92
CA SER A 12 11.83 -8.31 -9.98
C SER A 12 11.38 -8.77 -8.59
N ALA A 13 10.19 -9.38 -8.61
CA ALA A 13 9.61 -10.39 -7.74
C ALA A 13 10.40 -10.91 -6.51
N THR A 14 9.66 -10.99 -5.40
CA THR A 14 9.43 -12.18 -4.57
C THR A 14 10.61 -13.11 -4.20
N ALA A 15 10.67 -13.40 -2.89
CA ALA A 15 11.31 -14.53 -2.21
C ALA A 15 12.81 -14.41 -1.84
N ALA A 16 13.05 -13.90 -0.63
CA ALA A 16 13.98 -14.46 0.34
C ALA A 16 13.48 -14.01 1.72
N PHE A 17 12.78 -14.89 2.45
CA PHE A 17 13.38 -15.53 3.63
C PHE A 17 14.25 -14.56 4.45
N GLY A 18 13.58 -13.94 5.40
CA GLY A 18 14.16 -13.17 6.50
C GLY A 18 13.29 -13.36 7.72
N LEU A 19 13.12 -14.62 8.12
CA LEU A 19 12.76 -15.02 9.48
C LEU A 19 13.67 -14.23 10.44
N VAL A 20 13.13 -13.18 11.03
CA VAL A 20 13.39 -12.87 12.42
C VAL A 20 12.08 -13.19 13.12
N GLY A 21 11.79 -14.48 13.20
CA GLY A 21 11.02 -14.98 14.33
C GLY A 21 11.89 -14.68 15.53
N CYS A 22 11.45 -13.74 16.37
CA CYS A 22 11.76 -13.87 17.79
C CYS A 22 11.06 -15.16 18.21
N SER A 23 11.72 -16.30 18.06
CA SER A 23 11.35 -17.50 18.79
C SER A 23 11.61 -17.14 20.25
N ASP A 24 10.57 -16.70 20.95
CA ASP A 24 10.56 -16.85 22.40
C ASP A 24 10.72 -18.36 22.60
N SER A 25 11.94 -18.75 22.98
CA SER A 25 12.30 -20.14 23.18
C SER A 25 11.30 -20.73 24.17
N SER A 26 10.43 -21.62 23.70
CA SER A 26 9.48 -22.36 24.53
C SER A 26 10.27 -22.91 25.72
N SER A 27 9.85 -22.57 26.94
CA SER A 27 10.66 -22.90 28.10
C SER A 27 10.75 -24.42 28.22
N THR A 28 11.85 -24.97 28.73
CA THR A 28 12.01 -26.44 28.86
C THR A 28 10.89 -27.08 29.69
N GLN A 29 10.16 -26.30 30.49
CA GLN A 29 8.97 -26.73 31.23
C GLN A 29 7.73 -26.90 30.34
N ASP A 30 7.60 -26.12 29.27
CA ASP A 30 6.45 -26.17 28.36
C ASP A 30 6.49 -27.38 27.43
N LEU A 31 7.65 -28.03 27.31
CA LEU A 31 7.86 -29.27 26.55
C LEU A 31 7.75 -30.54 27.43
N GLN A 32 7.43 -30.39 28.72
CA GLN A 32 7.32 -31.51 29.65
C GLN A 32 5.89 -32.07 29.68
N PHE A 33 5.76 -33.39 29.51
CA PHE A 33 4.49 -34.13 29.58
C PHE A 33 4.57 -35.17 30.69
N ASP A 34 3.95 -34.87 31.83
CA ASP A 34 4.00 -35.73 33.01
C ASP A 34 2.89 -36.80 33.00
N GLY A 35 3.17 -37.96 33.60
CA GLY A 35 2.14 -38.97 33.87
C GLY A 35 1.72 -39.82 32.66
N LEU A 36 2.49 -39.81 31.56
CA LEU A 36 2.27 -40.72 30.44
C LEU A 36 2.46 -42.18 30.89
N THR A 37 1.49 -43.02 30.55
CA THR A 37 1.35 -44.41 30.98
C THR A 37 1.10 -45.29 29.77
N ALA A 38 1.86 -46.38 29.67
CA ALA A 38 1.69 -47.32 28.58
C ALA A 38 0.25 -47.89 28.57
N GLY A 39 -0.46 -47.70 27.46
CA GLY A 39 -1.82 -48.22 27.25
C GLY A 39 -2.95 -47.20 27.42
N GLN A 40 -2.68 -46.02 27.97
CA GLN A 40 -3.62 -44.88 27.98
C GLN A 40 -3.20 -43.90 26.88
N ARG A 41 -4.15 -43.42 26.07
CA ARG A 41 -3.90 -42.53 24.92
C ARG A 41 -4.57 -41.17 25.05
N VAL A 42 -5.45 -40.97 26.03
CA VAL A 42 -6.16 -39.71 26.24
C VAL A 42 -5.80 -39.15 27.60
N TYR A 43 -5.29 -37.92 27.60
CA TYR A 43 -4.88 -37.20 28.79
C TYR A 43 -5.55 -35.82 28.82
N ASP A 44 -6.27 -35.52 29.90
CA ASP A 44 -6.78 -34.19 30.20
C ASP A 44 -6.10 -33.68 31.48
N SER A 45 -5.11 -32.81 31.33
CA SER A 45 -4.42 -32.19 32.45
C SER A 45 -5.14 -30.95 32.98
N THR A 46 -6.21 -30.48 32.31
CA THR A 46 -7.04 -29.39 32.84
C THR A 46 -8.01 -29.93 33.89
N GLY A 47 -8.39 -31.22 33.79
CA GLY A 47 -9.27 -31.91 34.73
C GLY A 47 -10.75 -31.53 34.60
N TYR A 48 -11.10 -30.78 33.55
CA TYR A 48 -12.47 -30.33 33.28
C TYR A 48 -12.80 -30.23 31.79
N SER A 49 -11.83 -30.46 30.89
CA SER A 49 -12.04 -30.38 29.44
C SER A 49 -12.75 -31.63 28.91
N LEU A 50 -12.52 -32.78 29.55
CA LEU A 50 -13.13 -34.06 29.22
C LEU A 50 -13.74 -34.69 30.47
N ASP A 51 -14.99 -35.13 30.37
CA ASP A 51 -15.57 -36.02 31.37
C ASP A 51 -15.10 -37.47 31.18
N ALA A 52 -15.46 -38.34 32.14
CA ALA A 52 -15.05 -39.75 32.12
C ALA A 52 -15.60 -40.53 30.92
N ALA A 53 -16.84 -40.22 30.48
CA ALA A 53 -17.48 -40.90 29.36
C ALA A 53 -16.90 -40.45 28.01
N GLN A 54 -16.52 -39.17 27.91
CA GLN A 54 -15.82 -38.60 26.76
C GLN A 54 -14.42 -39.17 26.65
N SER A 55 -13.67 -39.23 27.75
CA SER A 55 -12.34 -39.84 27.79
C SER A 55 -12.39 -41.31 27.36
N GLU A 56 -13.33 -42.10 27.89
CA GLU A 56 -13.48 -43.53 27.52
C GLU A 56 -13.85 -43.71 26.04
N ARG A 57 -14.68 -42.81 25.49
CA ARG A 57 -15.04 -42.84 24.06
C ARG A 57 -13.82 -42.55 23.18
N LEU A 58 -13.07 -41.50 23.49
CA LEU A 58 -11.88 -41.10 22.73
C LEU A 58 -10.78 -42.16 22.80
N GLU A 59 -10.58 -42.80 23.97
CA GLU A 59 -9.67 -43.94 24.12
C GLU A 59 -10.05 -45.10 23.19
N ARG A 60 -11.34 -45.41 23.11
CA ARG A 60 -11.84 -46.45 22.21
C ARG A 60 -11.61 -46.10 20.74
N GLN A 61 -11.86 -44.86 20.34
CA GLN A 61 -11.61 -44.40 18.98
C GLN A 61 -10.12 -44.47 18.62
N LEU A 62 -9.22 -44.02 19.49
CA LEU A 62 -7.78 -44.11 19.25
C LEU A 62 -7.30 -45.57 19.21
N TYR A 63 -7.91 -46.47 20.00
CA TYR A 63 -7.65 -47.90 19.90
C TYR A 63 -8.11 -48.47 18.54
N GLU A 64 -9.28 -48.07 18.05
CA GLU A 64 -9.80 -48.45 16.73
C GLU A 64 -8.90 -47.92 15.61
N VAL A 65 -8.43 -46.66 15.68
CA VAL A 65 -7.45 -46.12 14.74
C VAL A 65 -6.20 -47.00 14.71
N ARG A 66 -5.64 -47.34 15.87
CA ARG A 66 -4.48 -48.22 15.95
C ARG A 66 -4.72 -49.60 15.35
N SER A 67 -5.85 -50.24 15.66
CA SER A 67 -6.16 -51.57 15.13
C SER A 67 -6.37 -51.57 13.62
N ASP A 68 -6.91 -50.48 13.09
CA ASP A 68 -7.40 -50.41 11.73
C ASP A 68 -6.39 -49.83 10.73
N THR A 69 -5.55 -48.90 11.18
CA THR A 69 -4.59 -48.18 10.33
C THR A 69 -3.13 -48.43 10.72
N GLY A 70 -2.89 -48.99 11.92
CA GLY A 70 -1.55 -49.14 12.48
C GLY A 70 -0.99 -47.87 13.14
N ALA A 71 -1.70 -46.75 13.09
CA ALA A 71 -1.26 -45.50 13.72
C ALA A 71 -1.50 -45.54 15.23
N ASP A 72 -0.45 -45.39 16.04
CA ASP A 72 -0.58 -45.33 17.50
C ASP A 72 -0.55 -43.87 17.96
N VAL A 73 -1.74 -43.29 18.10
CA VAL A 73 -1.93 -41.85 18.34
C VAL A 73 -2.29 -41.57 19.81
N ILE A 74 -1.63 -40.57 20.39
CA ILE A 74 -1.95 -39.98 21.71
C ILE A 74 -2.67 -38.65 21.54
N ALA A 75 -3.65 -38.36 22.40
CA ALA A 75 -4.32 -37.06 22.52
C ALA A 75 -4.06 -36.46 23.92
N TYR A 76 -3.59 -35.22 23.97
CA TYR A 76 -3.28 -34.52 25.20
C TYR A 76 -3.92 -33.13 25.22
N VAL A 77 -4.60 -32.80 26.32
CA VAL A 77 -5.25 -31.50 26.54
C VAL A 77 -4.64 -30.85 27.78
N ARG A 78 -4.22 -29.58 27.66
CA ARG A 78 -3.65 -28.81 28.77
C ARG A 78 -4.01 -27.34 28.73
N GLU A 79 -3.78 -26.65 29.84
CA GLU A 79 -3.77 -25.20 29.90
C GLU A 79 -2.35 -24.69 29.68
N LEU A 80 -2.13 -23.96 28.59
CA LEU A 80 -0.88 -23.30 28.28
C LEU A 80 -1.17 -22.14 27.32
N ASP A 81 -0.64 -20.95 27.63
CA ASP A 81 -0.68 -19.82 26.72
C ASP A 81 0.44 -19.98 25.69
N ALA A 82 0.17 -20.76 24.65
CA ALA A 82 1.07 -21.03 23.54
C ALA A 82 0.50 -20.43 22.25
N ASP A 83 1.37 -19.90 21.40
CA ASP A 83 0.98 -19.57 20.04
C ASP A 83 0.97 -20.80 19.12
N SER A 84 0.67 -20.60 17.84
CA SER A 84 0.58 -21.71 16.88
C SER A 84 1.92 -22.36 16.62
N ASP A 85 3.01 -21.59 16.57
CA ASP A 85 4.35 -22.10 16.28
C ASP A 85 4.86 -22.91 17.49
N ASP A 86 4.66 -22.37 18.69
CA ASP A 86 4.93 -23.08 19.95
C ASP A 86 4.16 -24.39 20.07
N THR A 87 2.88 -24.39 19.68
CA THR A 87 2.03 -25.59 19.75
C THR A 87 2.52 -26.70 18.81
N LEU A 88 3.11 -26.34 17.66
CA LEU A 88 3.70 -27.31 16.73
C LEU A 88 4.95 -27.99 17.31
N ASP A 89 5.88 -27.22 17.86
CA ASP A 89 7.07 -27.76 18.52
C ASP A 89 6.70 -28.65 19.72
N GLN A 90 5.64 -28.27 20.45
CA GLN A 90 5.14 -29.02 21.60
C GLN A 90 4.45 -30.33 21.22
N VAL A 91 3.71 -30.39 20.11
CA VAL A 91 3.08 -31.65 19.67
C VAL A 91 4.11 -32.65 19.16
N GLU A 92 5.20 -32.20 18.55
CA GLU A 92 6.35 -33.06 18.23
C GLU A 92 6.99 -33.61 19.53
N ALA A 93 7.24 -32.75 20.51
CA ALA A 93 7.78 -33.17 21.80
C ALA A 93 6.86 -34.18 22.52
N LEU A 94 5.53 -34.02 22.39
CA LEU A 94 4.55 -34.97 22.91
C LEU A 94 4.66 -36.34 22.22
N GLN A 95 4.81 -36.37 20.90
CA GLN A 95 5.01 -37.62 20.15
C GLN A 95 6.29 -38.34 20.59
N GLN A 96 7.39 -37.61 20.75
CA GLN A 96 8.66 -38.16 21.21
C GLN A 96 8.58 -38.69 22.65
N ALA A 97 7.89 -37.96 23.53
CA ALA A 97 7.65 -38.40 24.91
C ALA A 97 6.79 -39.67 24.95
N TRP A 98 5.78 -39.76 24.09
CA TRP A 98 4.94 -40.95 23.95
C TRP A 98 5.71 -42.17 23.45
N VAL A 99 6.53 -42.00 22.40
CA VAL A 99 7.44 -43.05 21.90
C VAL A 99 8.32 -43.58 23.03
N ALA A 100 8.92 -42.69 23.83
CA ALA A 100 9.78 -43.07 24.94
C ALA A 100 9.02 -43.78 26.08
N ALA A 101 7.80 -43.34 26.40
CA ALA A 101 7.00 -43.87 27.50
C ALA A 101 6.29 -45.19 27.18
N ALA A 102 5.76 -45.34 25.96
CA ALA A 102 4.95 -46.48 25.54
C ALA A 102 5.70 -47.52 24.69
N GLY A 103 6.91 -47.20 24.22
CA GLY A 103 7.73 -48.10 23.40
C GLY A 103 7.14 -48.33 22.01
N VAL A 104 6.49 -47.31 21.45
CA VAL A 104 5.89 -47.32 20.10
C VAL A 104 6.97 -47.01 19.05
N GLU A 105 6.85 -47.55 17.85
CA GLU A 105 7.74 -47.19 16.73
C GLU A 105 7.51 -45.73 16.30
N GLN A 106 8.58 -44.94 16.23
CA GLN A 106 8.51 -43.52 15.90
C GLN A 106 7.83 -43.26 14.54
N ASP A 107 8.03 -44.15 13.57
CA ASP A 107 7.46 -44.00 12.23
C ASP A 107 5.94 -44.18 12.18
N THR A 108 5.33 -44.82 13.18
CA THR A 108 3.87 -45.06 13.27
C THR A 108 3.20 -44.34 14.44
N ALA A 109 3.97 -43.64 15.26
CA ALA A 109 3.47 -42.86 16.39
C ALA A 109 2.91 -41.51 15.92
N GLY A 110 1.78 -41.11 16.48
CA GLY A 110 1.17 -39.80 16.26
C GLY A 110 0.79 -39.10 17.56
N ALA A 111 0.65 -37.78 17.53
CA ALA A 111 0.21 -36.98 18.66
C ALA A 111 -0.78 -35.90 18.21
N ILE A 112 -1.78 -35.65 19.04
CA ILE A 112 -2.73 -34.54 18.95
C ILE A 112 -2.62 -33.76 20.26
N LEU A 113 -2.29 -32.47 20.18
CA LEU A 113 -2.16 -31.58 21.34
C LEU A 113 -3.20 -30.47 21.26
N ILE A 114 -3.90 -30.19 22.36
CA ILE A 114 -4.76 -29.02 22.52
C ILE A 114 -4.27 -28.20 23.71
N ASN A 115 -3.78 -26.99 23.43
CA ASN A 115 -3.40 -25.99 24.41
C ASN A 115 -4.55 -24.99 24.58
N ARG A 116 -5.12 -24.93 25.77
CA ARG A 116 -6.14 -23.94 26.13
C ARG A 116 -5.49 -22.73 26.79
N GLU A 117 -5.89 -21.53 26.37
CA GLU A 117 -5.41 -20.30 27.02
C GLU A 117 -6.00 -20.25 28.44
N PRO A 118 -5.15 -20.13 29.49
CA PRO A 118 -5.60 -20.17 30.88
C PRO A 118 -6.72 -19.18 31.18
N GLY A 119 -7.79 -19.65 31.83
CA GLY A 119 -8.93 -18.82 32.20
C GLY A 119 -9.92 -18.53 31.06
N THR A 120 -9.77 -19.17 29.91
CA THR A 120 -10.73 -19.06 28.78
C THR A 120 -11.28 -20.42 28.36
N VAL A 121 -12.44 -20.42 27.69
CA VAL A 121 -13.08 -21.65 27.21
C VAL A 121 -13.11 -21.80 25.71
N ASP A 122 -13.04 -20.68 25.00
CA ASP A 122 -13.20 -20.51 23.56
C ASP A 122 -11.88 -20.22 22.83
N LYS A 123 -10.78 -20.07 23.58
CA LYS A 123 -9.45 -19.86 23.01
C LYS A 123 -8.57 -21.07 23.26
N ALA A 124 -8.30 -21.79 22.18
CA ALA A 124 -7.36 -22.89 22.17
C ALA A 124 -6.49 -22.86 20.91
N ARG A 125 -5.34 -23.51 20.99
CA ARG A 125 -4.51 -23.92 19.86
C ARG A 125 -4.47 -25.43 19.82
N ALA A 126 -4.38 -25.96 18.60
CA ALA A 126 -4.32 -27.39 18.38
C ALA A 126 -3.18 -27.70 17.41
N GLY A 127 -2.52 -28.84 17.62
CA GLY A 127 -1.47 -29.36 16.77
C GLY A 127 -1.63 -30.85 16.55
N ILE A 128 -1.18 -31.33 15.41
CA ILE A 128 -1.04 -32.75 15.08
C ILE A 128 0.39 -32.98 14.59
N PHE A 129 0.98 -34.10 15.00
CA PHE A 129 2.25 -34.57 14.46
C PHE A 129 2.21 -36.07 14.26
N LEU A 130 2.59 -36.54 13.07
CA LEU A 130 2.59 -37.95 12.71
C LEU A 130 3.99 -38.43 12.32
N GLY A 131 4.26 -39.70 12.60
CA GLY A 131 5.48 -40.37 12.14
C GLY A 131 5.57 -40.49 10.62
N SER A 132 6.79 -40.71 10.14
CA SER A 132 7.17 -40.75 8.71
C SER A 132 6.29 -41.67 7.86
N THR A 133 5.77 -42.78 8.40
CA THR A 133 4.89 -43.71 7.65
C THR A 133 3.63 -43.02 7.13
N PHE A 134 3.12 -42.04 7.87
CA PHE A 134 1.90 -41.32 7.50
C PHE A 134 2.21 -39.95 6.88
N ASP A 135 3.25 -39.28 7.35
CA ASP A 135 3.70 -37.98 6.84
C ASP A 135 4.22 -38.08 5.39
N ASP A 136 5.02 -39.10 5.06
CA ASP A 136 5.42 -39.38 3.67
C ASP A 136 4.30 -40.10 2.87
N GLY A 137 3.18 -40.41 3.52
CA GLY A 137 2.10 -41.24 3.02
C GLY A 137 0.83 -40.45 2.71
N ASN A 138 -0.29 -40.91 3.28
CA ASN A 138 -1.61 -40.36 3.00
C ASN A 138 -1.99 -39.15 3.89
N VAL A 139 -1.14 -38.75 4.82
CA VAL A 139 -1.37 -37.59 5.71
C VAL A 139 -0.12 -36.69 5.77
N PRO A 140 0.29 -36.11 4.62
CA PRO A 140 1.39 -35.15 4.58
C PRO A 140 1.07 -33.89 5.39
N GLY A 141 2.09 -33.08 5.68
CA GLY A 141 1.98 -31.89 6.54
C GLY A 141 0.84 -30.91 6.17
N ASP A 142 0.54 -30.74 4.88
CA ASP A 142 -0.60 -29.92 4.40
C ASP A 142 -1.96 -30.51 4.76
N GLU A 143 -2.10 -31.84 4.73
CA GLU A 143 -3.30 -32.50 5.25
C GLU A 143 -3.36 -32.41 6.78
N GLN A 144 -2.23 -32.55 7.50
CA GLN A 144 -2.22 -32.36 8.96
C GLN A 144 -2.71 -30.97 9.37
N GLU A 145 -2.28 -29.93 8.63
CA GLU A 145 -2.76 -28.55 8.80
C GLU A 145 -4.26 -28.43 8.48
N ALA A 146 -4.73 -29.04 7.38
CA ALA A 146 -6.16 -29.07 7.04
C ALA A 146 -7.02 -29.75 8.13
N ILE A 147 -6.54 -30.83 8.74
CA ILE A 147 -7.23 -31.49 9.86
C ILE A 147 -7.33 -30.54 11.07
N ILE A 148 -6.27 -29.80 11.36
CA ILE A 148 -6.28 -28.79 12.43
C ILE A 148 -7.34 -27.73 12.12
N GLU A 149 -7.30 -27.12 10.94
CA GLU A 149 -8.17 -26.00 10.58
C GLU A 149 -9.65 -26.39 10.41
N ASP A 150 -9.92 -27.53 9.79
CA ASP A 150 -11.29 -27.94 9.41
C ASP A 150 -11.96 -28.84 10.44
N ALA A 151 -11.20 -29.62 11.22
CA ALA A 151 -11.76 -30.60 12.14
C ALA A 151 -11.52 -30.24 13.62
N LEU A 152 -10.31 -29.81 13.98
CA LEU A 152 -9.98 -29.51 15.37
C LEU A 152 -10.43 -28.12 15.82
N ILE A 153 -10.13 -27.07 15.05
CA ILE A 153 -10.37 -25.68 15.44
C ILE A 153 -11.85 -25.31 15.53
N PRO A 154 -12.76 -25.73 14.62
CA PRO A 154 -14.14 -25.23 14.64
C PRO A 154 -14.90 -25.57 15.94
N PRO A 155 -14.85 -26.81 16.48
CA PRO A 155 -15.46 -27.10 17.78
C PRO A 155 -14.78 -26.38 18.96
N LEU A 156 -13.47 -26.14 18.88
CA LEU A 156 -12.73 -25.42 19.94
C LEU A 156 -13.17 -23.97 20.11
N ARG A 157 -13.68 -23.32 19.06
CA ARG A 157 -14.25 -21.96 19.15
C ARG A 157 -15.47 -21.90 20.06
N ASP A 158 -16.19 -23.01 20.19
CA ASP A 158 -17.34 -23.15 21.08
C ASP A 158 -16.95 -23.80 22.44
N GLY A 159 -15.65 -24.04 22.65
CA GLY A 159 -15.12 -24.71 23.83
C GLY A 159 -15.38 -26.22 23.88
N ASP A 160 -15.78 -26.83 22.77
CA ASP A 160 -16.04 -28.27 22.66
C ASP A 160 -14.77 -29.06 22.34
N VAL A 161 -13.98 -29.36 23.38
CA VAL A 161 -12.75 -30.15 23.26
C VAL A 161 -13.04 -31.59 22.84
N ALA A 162 -14.11 -32.20 23.34
CA ALA A 162 -14.47 -33.56 23.00
C ALA A 162 -14.90 -33.67 21.54
N GLY A 163 -15.70 -32.73 21.04
CA GLY A 163 -16.08 -32.64 19.63
C GLY A 163 -14.88 -32.37 18.72
N SER A 164 -13.94 -31.51 19.16
CA SER A 164 -12.68 -31.26 18.46
C SER A 164 -11.90 -32.56 18.25
N LEU A 165 -11.57 -33.26 19.34
CA LEU A 165 -10.80 -34.51 19.27
C LEU A 165 -11.53 -35.59 18.47
N THR A 166 -12.85 -35.74 18.65
CA THR A 166 -13.66 -36.70 17.88
C THR A 166 -13.55 -36.45 16.37
N ASN A 167 -13.78 -35.21 15.94
CA ASN A 167 -13.72 -34.83 14.53
C ASN A 167 -12.30 -34.97 13.96
N GLY A 168 -11.29 -34.54 14.72
CA GLY A 168 -9.89 -34.66 14.33
C GLY A 168 -9.46 -36.11 14.15
N ILE A 169 -9.83 -36.99 15.08
CA ILE A 169 -9.53 -38.43 15.01
C ILE A 169 -10.26 -39.10 13.85
N ASP A 170 -11.55 -38.83 13.66
CA ASP A 170 -12.34 -39.38 12.55
C ASP A 170 -11.77 -38.95 11.20
N ARG A 171 -11.41 -37.66 11.08
CA ARG A 171 -10.79 -37.10 9.89
C ARG A 171 -9.41 -37.72 9.64
N LEU A 172 -8.56 -37.80 10.67
CA LEU A 172 -7.26 -38.43 10.60
C LEU A 172 -7.36 -39.89 10.14
N GLN A 173 -8.29 -40.67 10.70
CA GLN A 173 -8.52 -42.05 10.30
C GLN A 173 -8.95 -42.15 8.83
N SER A 174 -9.84 -41.26 8.38
CA SER A 174 -10.26 -41.20 6.98
C SER A 174 -9.10 -40.88 6.04
N SER A 175 -8.28 -39.88 6.39
CA SER A 175 -7.13 -39.45 5.59
C SER A 175 -6.06 -40.52 5.53
N ILE A 176 -5.74 -41.21 6.64
CA ILE A 176 -4.80 -42.35 6.63
C ILE A 176 -5.28 -43.46 5.67
N ARG A 177 -6.59 -43.76 5.67
CA ARG A 177 -7.16 -44.83 4.84
C ARG A 177 -7.30 -44.48 3.36
N SER A 178 -7.76 -43.27 3.07
CA SER A 178 -8.28 -42.91 1.74
C SER A 178 -7.51 -41.78 1.07
N GLY A 179 -6.54 -41.17 1.76
CA GLY A 179 -5.87 -39.94 1.34
C GLY A 179 -6.70 -38.69 1.63
N PRO A 180 -6.11 -37.49 1.40
CA PRO A 180 -6.80 -36.22 1.52
C PRO A 180 -7.95 -36.10 0.49
N PRO A 181 -9.00 -35.32 0.77
CA PRO A 181 -10.11 -35.08 -0.13
C PRO A 181 -9.62 -34.27 -1.32
N VAL A 182 -9.78 -34.81 -2.53
CA VAL A 182 -9.46 -34.09 -3.76
C VAL A 182 -10.37 -32.87 -3.92
N THR A 183 -9.78 -31.68 -4.11
CA THR A 183 -10.55 -30.49 -4.43
C THR A 183 -10.81 -30.40 -5.93
N ALA A 184 -11.84 -29.65 -6.34
CA ALA A 184 -12.11 -29.39 -7.76
C ALA A 184 -10.95 -28.66 -8.48
N LEU A 185 -10.08 -27.98 -7.72
CA LEU A 185 -8.87 -27.34 -8.25
C LEU A 185 -7.77 -28.36 -8.53
N ASP A 186 -7.62 -29.38 -7.69
CA ASP A 186 -6.66 -30.47 -7.90
C ASP A 186 -7.06 -31.33 -9.11
N GLU A 187 -8.36 -31.64 -9.23
CA GLU A 187 -8.91 -32.34 -10.40
C GLU A 187 -8.69 -31.53 -11.70
N PHE A 188 -8.76 -30.20 -11.63
CA PHE A 188 -8.49 -29.34 -12.78
C PHE A 188 -6.98 -29.25 -13.12
N ALA A 189 -6.12 -29.21 -12.10
CA ALA A 189 -4.67 -29.19 -12.24
C ALA A 189 -4.15 -30.48 -12.90
N ASP A 190 -4.71 -31.63 -12.53
CA ASP A 190 -4.37 -32.94 -13.10
C ASP A 190 -5.13 -33.24 -14.40
N GLY A 191 -6.18 -32.48 -14.69
CA GLY A 191 -7.01 -32.64 -15.88
C GLY A 191 -6.36 -32.14 -17.19
N PRO A 192 -6.89 -32.55 -18.35
CA PRO A 192 -6.36 -32.14 -19.67
C PRO A 192 -6.41 -30.62 -19.92
N GLY A 193 -7.18 -29.88 -19.11
CA GLY A 193 -7.21 -28.42 -19.09
C GLY A 193 -5.83 -27.79 -18.84
N SER A 194 -5.03 -28.38 -17.94
CA SER A 194 -3.72 -27.86 -17.54
C SER A 194 -2.68 -27.86 -18.66
N THR A 195 -2.89 -28.63 -19.73
CA THR A 195 -1.94 -28.73 -20.85
C THR A 195 -2.10 -27.62 -21.89
N TRP A 196 -3.32 -27.13 -22.14
CA TRP A 196 -3.59 -26.13 -23.20
C TRP A 196 -3.92 -24.73 -22.67
N LEU A 197 -4.50 -24.62 -21.46
CA LEU A 197 -4.81 -23.33 -20.84
C LEU A 197 -3.59 -22.40 -20.67
N PRO A 198 -2.41 -22.88 -20.24
CA PRO A 198 -1.24 -22.01 -20.10
C PRO A 198 -0.88 -21.32 -21.42
N TRP A 199 -0.99 -22.04 -22.54
CA TRP A 199 -0.65 -21.53 -23.86
C TRP A 199 -1.68 -20.55 -24.40
N THR A 200 -2.97 -20.80 -24.16
CA THR A 200 -4.02 -19.85 -24.55
C THR A 200 -3.99 -18.60 -23.68
N GLY A 201 -3.76 -18.74 -22.38
CA GLY A 201 -3.48 -17.62 -21.47
C GLY A 201 -2.29 -16.80 -21.94
N LEU A 202 -1.18 -17.44 -22.29
CA LEU A 202 0.00 -16.78 -22.84
C LEU A 202 -0.32 -16.03 -24.15
N ALA A 203 -1.03 -16.67 -25.08
CA ALA A 203 -1.39 -16.05 -26.36
C ALA A 203 -2.26 -14.79 -26.17
N VAL A 204 -3.24 -14.85 -25.26
CA VAL A 204 -4.09 -13.70 -24.90
C VAL A 204 -3.25 -12.56 -24.32
N VAL A 205 -2.30 -12.87 -23.42
CA VAL A 205 -1.42 -11.87 -22.83
C VAL A 205 -0.52 -11.22 -23.88
N LEU A 206 0.07 -12.01 -24.79
CA LEU A 206 0.93 -11.47 -25.85
C LEU A 206 0.16 -10.58 -26.83
N LEU A 207 -1.07 -10.95 -27.19
CA LEU A 207 -1.97 -10.11 -27.98
C LEU A 207 -2.35 -8.82 -27.24
N GLY A 208 -2.63 -8.93 -25.93
CA GLY A 208 -2.89 -7.79 -25.05
C GLY A 208 -1.70 -6.82 -25.00
N MET A 209 -0.48 -7.32 -24.85
CA MET A 209 0.75 -6.52 -24.87
C MET A 209 0.96 -5.83 -26.22
N ALA A 210 0.78 -6.55 -27.34
CA ALA A 210 0.88 -5.97 -28.67
C ALA A 210 -0.17 -4.87 -28.90
N GLY A 211 -1.39 -5.08 -28.41
CA GLY A 211 -2.48 -4.09 -28.40
C GLY A 211 -2.13 -2.86 -27.57
N ALA A 212 -1.69 -3.04 -26.32
CA ALA A 212 -1.27 -1.95 -25.43
C ALA A 212 -0.14 -1.14 -26.05
N TRP A 213 0.88 -1.81 -26.60
CA TRP A 213 2.00 -1.18 -27.29
C TRP A 213 1.58 -0.40 -28.53
N SER A 214 0.66 -0.95 -29.34
CA SER A 214 0.11 -0.28 -30.52
C SER A 214 -0.64 1.00 -30.15
N ILE A 215 -1.49 0.94 -29.12
CA ILE A 215 -2.23 2.11 -28.61
C ILE A 215 -1.24 3.15 -28.06
N TYR A 216 -0.29 2.72 -27.22
CA TYR A 216 0.67 3.61 -26.57
C TYR A 216 1.63 4.27 -27.56
N ARG A 217 2.03 3.58 -28.64
CA ARG A 217 2.89 4.16 -29.68
C ARG A 217 2.24 5.33 -30.41
N ARG A 218 0.90 5.39 -30.47
CA ARG A 218 0.13 6.47 -31.12
C ARG A 218 0.00 7.71 -30.24
N ARG A 219 0.51 7.70 -29.01
CA ARG A 219 0.47 8.86 -28.13
C ARG A 219 1.22 10.05 -28.73
N PRO A 220 0.77 11.30 -28.48
CA PRO A 220 1.53 12.49 -28.82
C PRO A 220 2.93 12.45 -28.22
N ARG A 221 3.92 12.91 -28.99
CA ARG A 221 5.30 13.06 -28.54
C ARG A 221 5.71 14.52 -28.67
N PRO A 222 6.50 15.05 -27.74
CA PRO A 222 7.07 16.40 -27.88
C PRO A 222 7.92 16.46 -29.15
N THR A 223 7.82 17.57 -29.89
CA THR A 223 8.74 17.88 -30.99
C THR A 223 9.96 18.65 -30.51
N VAL A 224 9.83 19.34 -29.39
CA VAL A 224 10.91 20.10 -28.75
C VAL A 224 11.72 19.19 -27.82
N SER A 225 13.04 19.26 -27.94
CA SER A 225 13.98 18.57 -27.07
C SER A 225 13.87 19.05 -25.62
N ALA A 226 14.19 18.18 -24.67
CA ALA A 226 14.30 18.58 -23.27
C ALA A 226 15.33 19.72 -23.13
N GLN A 227 14.97 20.76 -22.40
CA GLN A 227 15.83 21.91 -22.12
C GLN A 227 16.67 21.65 -20.86
N PRO A 228 17.87 22.23 -20.74
CA PRO A 228 18.67 22.10 -19.53
C PRO A 228 17.95 22.77 -18.33
N PRO A 229 18.15 22.28 -17.09
CA PRO A 229 17.59 22.88 -15.89
C PRO A 229 17.91 24.39 -15.79
N THR A 230 16.92 25.20 -15.43
CA THR A 230 17.07 26.67 -15.34
C THR A 230 16.29 27.22 -14.14
N THR A 231 16.77 28.28 -13.51
CA THR A 231 16.02 29.04 -12.50
C THR A 231 15.31 30.26 -13.08
N TYR A 232 15.41 30.48 -14.39
CA TYR A 232 14.68 31.54 -15.08
C TYR A 232 13.26 31.08 -15.40
N ARG A 233 12.28 31.83 -14.87
CA ARG A 233 10.86 31.59 -15.16
C ARG A 233 10.59 31.73 -16.67
N PRO A 234 9.89 30.79 -17.32
CA PRO A 234 9.68 30.81 -18.78
C PRO A 234 8.95 32.04 -19.31
N ASP A 235 7.92 32.48 -18.59
CA ASP A 235 7.17 33.71 -18.90
C ASP A 235 6.62 34.37 -17.62
N ARG A 236 6.12 35.60 -17.75
CA ARG A 236 5.53 36.35 -16.63
C ARG A 236 4.01 36.24 -16.55
N ASP A 237 3.35 35.90 -17.65
CA ASP A 237 1.90 36.03 -17.80
C ASP A 237 1.14 34.74 -17.46
N THR A 238 1.81 33.58 -17.50
CA THR A 238 1.20 32.30 -17.15
C THR A 238 0.99 32.22 -15.64
N ASP A 239 -0.27 31.96 -15.26
CA ASP A 239 -0.64 31.75 -13.86
C ASP A 239 0.06 30.47 -13.32
N PRO A 240 0.56 30.47 -12.06
CA PRO A 240 1.19 29.30 -11.46
C PRO A 240 0.35 28.02 -11.54
N ALA A 241 -0.99 28.13 -11.46
CA ALA A 241 -1.91 27.00 -11.61
C ALA A 241 -1.87 26.37 -13.02
N VAL A 242 -1.69 27.20 -14.06
CA VAL A 242 -1.56 26.75 -15.45
C VAL A 242 -0.17 26.16 -15.67
N ALA A 243 0.87 26.80 -15.14
CA ALA A 243 2.24 26.30 -15.17
C ALA A 243 2.36 24.90 -14.55
N THR A 244 1.78 24.68 -13.36
CA THR A 244 1.76 23.34 -12.75
C THR A 244 0.94 22.35 -13.57
N ALA A 245 -0.16 22.78 -14.17
CA ALA A 245 -0.96 21.90 -15.03
C ALA A 245 -0.21 21.49 -16.30
N LEU A 246 0.62 22.37 -16.88
CA LEU A 246 1.52 22.03 -17.99
C LEU A 246 2.53 20.96 -17.59
N VAL A 247 3.20 21.14 -16.46
CA VAL A 247 4.27 20.24 -15.99
C VAL A 247 3.73 18.88 -15.55
N HIS A 248 2.61 18.86 -14.83
CA HIS A 248 1.99 17.64 -14.31
C HIS A 248 0.95 17.04 -15.26
N ARG A 249 0.73 17.68 -16.42
CA ARG A 249 -0.19 17.25 -17.49
C ARG A 249 -1.66 17.16 -17.02
N GLY A 250 -2.05 18.08 -16.14
CA GLY A 250 -3.39 18.21 -15.59
C GLY A 250 -3.42 19.08 -14.34
N ALA A 251 -4.59 19.65 -14.02
CA ALA A 251 -4.78 20.49 -12.85
C ALA A 251 -4.37 19.78 -11.54
N GLN A 252 -3.67 20.52 -10.67
CA GLN A 252 -3.14 20.01 -9.40
C GLN A 252 -3.85 20.64 -8.20
N ALA A 253 -3.89 19.93 -7.08
CA ALA A 253 -4.42 20.46 -5.82
C ALA A 253 -3.61 21.68 -5.31
N SER A 254 -2.31 21.75 -5.65
CA SER A 254 -1.43 22.88 -5.32
C SER A 254 -1.77 24.17 -6.08
N ALA A 255 -2.67 24.14 -7.06
CA ALA A 255 -3.05 25.33 -7.84
C ALA A 255 -3.64 26.43 -6.95
N VAL A 256 -4.59 26.09 -6.08
CA VAL A 256 -5.27 27.07 -5.21
C VAL A 256 -4.31 27.78 -4.25
N PRO A 257 -3.49 27.07 -3.42
CA PRO A 257 -2.57 27.76 -2.52
C PRO A 257 -1.50 28.57 -3.27
N ALA A 258 -1.06 28.12 -4.46
CA ALA A 258 -0.15 28.90 -5.29
C ALA A 258 -0.78 30.19 -5.82
N THR A 259 -2.03 30.13 -6.29
CA THR A 259 -2.77 31.31 -6.74
C THR A 259 -3.04 32.29 -5.59
N VAL A 260 -3.30 31.81 -4.37
CA VAL A 260 -3.41 32.67 -3.17
C VAL A 260 -2.10 33.42 -2.91
N LEU A 261 -0.94 32.75 -3.02
CA LEU A 261 0.36 33.40 -2.88
C LEU A 261 0.64 34.39 -4.00
N ALA A 262 0.23 34.09 -5.23
CA ALA A 262 0.35 35.03 -6.35
C ALA A 262 -0.50 36.30 -6.14
N LEU A 263 -1.73 36.14 -5.64
CA LEU A 263 -2.61 37.26 -5.29
C LEU A 263 -2.04 38.08 -4.12
N ALA A 264 -1.42 37.42 -3.13
CA ALA A 264 -0.75 38.09 -2.02
C ALA A 264 0.47 38.91 -2.51
N ALA A 265 1.32 38.32 -3.34
CA ALA A 265 2.48 38.99 -3.93
C ALA A 265 2.09 40.18 -4.84
N ALA A 266 0.89 40.15 -5.41
CA ALA A 266 0.31 41.25 -6.18
C ALA A 266 -0.41 42.31 -5.33
N ASP A 267 -0.38 42.20 -3.99
CA ASP A 267 -1.06 43.10 -3.06
C ASP A 267 -2.59 43.15 -3.27
N ALA A 268 -3.18 42.09 -3.83
CA ALA A 268 -4.63 41.94 -4.02
C ALA A 268 -5.31 41.44 -2.74
N LEU A 269 -4.62 40.60 -1.99
CA LEU A 269 -5.01 40.12 -0.66
C LEU A 269 -3.80 40.16 0.28
N SER A 270 -4.04 40.06 1.58
CA SER A 270 -3.01 39.86 2.59
C SER A 270 -3.26 38.57 3.37
N ILE A 271 -2.18 37.90 3.77
CA ILE A 271 -2.25 36.70 4.61
C ILE A 271 -1.77 37.09 6.00
N GLU A 272 -2.65 36.99 6.98
CA GLU A 272 -2.44 37.47 8.34
C GLU A 272 -2.51 36.29 9.32
N ALA A 273 -1.76 36.37 10.42
CA ALA A 273 -1.87 35.41 11.51
C ALA A 273 -3.05 35.77 12.42
N ASP A 274 -3.79 34.76 12.89
CA ASP A 274 -4.90 34.90 13.82
C ASP A 274 -4.36 35.20 15.23
N PRO A 275 -4.64 36.39 15.81
CA PRO A 275 -4.14 36.76 17.13
C PRO A 275 -4.69 35.87 18.26
N ALA A 276 -5.80 35.15 18.04
CA ALA A 276 -6.39 34.26 19.04
C ALA A 276 -5.58 32.96 19.27
N SER A 277 -4.57 32.69 18.45
CA SER A 277 -3.72 31.50 18.52
C SER A 277 -2.54 31.60 19.52
N GLY A 278 -2.38 32.73 20.20
CA GLY A 278 -1.30 32.99 21.16
C GLY A 278 -1.44 32.36 22.55
N LYS A 279 -2.42 31.48 22.81
CA LYS A 279 -2.43 30.69 24.06
C LYS A 279 -1.42 29.55 23.93
N PHE A 280 -0.43 29.54 24.83
CA PHE A 280 0.62 28.53 24.99
C PHE A 280 0.21 27.14 24.46
N GLY A 281 0.74 26.76 23.29
CA GLY A 281 0.60 25.41 22.71
C GLY A 281 -0.36 25.27 21.52
N SER A 282 -1.16 26.27 21.13
CA SER A 282 -2.00 26.17 19.93
C SER A 282 -1.26 26.59 18.66
N LYS A 283 -1.28 25.76 17.61
CA LYS A 283 -0.71 26.07 16.28
C LYS A 283 -1.31 27.39 15.74
N SER A 284 -0.46 28.34 15.37
CA SER A 284 -0.87 29.59 14.75
C SER A 284 -1.70 29.32 13.50
N LYS A 285 -2.86 29.97 13.39
CA LYS A 285 -3.77 29.84 12.24
C LYS A 285 -3.65 31.08 11.37
N ALA A 286 -3.72 30.95 10.05
CA ALA A 286 -3.75 32.11 9.14
C ALA A 286 -5.17 32.39 8.64
N HIS A 287 -5.52 33.67 8.50
CA HIS A 287 -6.67 34.14 7.74
C HIS A 287 -6.20 35.00 6.56
N VAL A 288 -7.07 35.14 5.56
CA VAL A 288 -6.81 35.97 4.37
C VAL A 288 -7.73 37.17 4.42
N ARG A 289 -7.19 38.37 4.23
CA ARG A 289 -7.98 39.59 4.05
C ARG A 289 -7.93 40.03 2.59
N LEU A 290 -9.10 40.21 2.00
CA LEU A 290 -9.27 40.72 0.64
C LEU A 290 -9.04 42.23 0.64
N LEU A 291 -8.23 42.74 -0.29
CA LEU A 291 -7.85 44.16 -0.32
C LEU A 291 -8.33 44.85 -1.59
N ASP A 292 -7.92 44.35 -2.76
CA ASP A 292 -8.17 45.02 -4.04
C ASP A 292 -8.42 44.01 -5.17
N ARG A 293 -9.69 43.89 -5.59
CA ARG A 293 -10.07 43.06 -6.73
C ARG A 293 -9.45 43.54 -8.05
N GLY A 294 -9.15 44.84 -8.18
CA GLY A 294 -8.58 45.42 -9.40
C GLY A 294 -7.17 44.90 -9.73
N LYS A 295 -6.49 44.26 -8.77
CA LYS A 295 -5.16 43.66 -8.97
C LYS A 295 -5.20 42.18 -9.36
N VAL A 296 -6.38 41.56 -9.36
CA VAL A 296 -6.60 40.19 -9.82
C VAL A 296 -6.40 40.11 -11.33
N ARG A 297 -5.62 39.12 -11.81
CA ARG A 297 -5.29 38.99 -13.24
C ARG A 297 -5.64 37.61 -13.78
N GLY A 298 -6.40 37.61 -14.88
CA GLY A 298 -6.76 36.39 -15.59
C GLY A 298 -7.80 35.54 -14.88
N ASP A 299 -8.33 34.57 -15.62
CA ASP A 299 -9.53 33.82 -15.22
C ASP A 299 -9.30 32.94 -13.99
N VAL A 300 -8.09 32.40 -13.83
CA VAL A 300 -7.77 31.51 -12.69
C VAL A 300 -7.75 32.30 -11.38
N GLN A 301 -7.11 33.47 -11.37
CA GLN A 301 -7.09 34.32 -10.18
C GLN A 301 -8.47 34.86 -9.86
N ASP A 302 -9.27 35.21 -10.87
CA ASP A 302 -10.65 35.67 -10.67
C ASP A 302 -11.56 34.57 -10.09
N ALA A 303 -11.36 33.32 -10.51
CA ALA A 303 -12.05 32.18 -9.93
C ALA A 303 -11.66 31.95 -8.46
N VAL A 304 -10.36 32.02 -8.12
CA VAL A 304 -9.89 31.90 -6.72
C VAL A 304 -10.37 33.06 -5.88
N TRP A 305 -10.30 34.29 -6.38
CA TRP A 305 -10.85 35.48 -5.73
C TRP A 305 -12.34 35.32 -5.44
N SER A 306 -13.12 34.88 -6.42
CA SER A 306 -14.56 34.69 -6.27
C SER A 306 -14.88 33.66 -5.18
N MET A 307 -14.16 32.54 -5.13
CA MET A 307 -14.28 31.55 -4.05
C MET A 307 -13.96 32.13 -2.67
N LEU A 308 -12.90 32.93 -2.57
CA LEU A 308 -12.52 33.58 -1.32
C LEU A 308 -13.60 34.59 -0.88
N SER A 309 -14.08 35.43 -1.80
CA SER A 309 -15.11 36.44 -1.52
C SER A 309 -16.46 35.85 -1.11
N GLU A 310 -16.83 34.69 -1.64
CA GLU A 310 -18.07 34.00 -1.26
C GLU A 310 -18.02 33.45 0.17
N LYS A 311 -16.81 33.14 0.66
CA LYS A 311 -16.59 32.59 2.02
C LYS A 311 -16.04 33.62 3.00
N ALA A 312 -15.90 34.87 2.56
CA ALA A 312 -15.46 35.96 3.41
C ALA A 312 -16.60 36.41 4.34
N ASP A 313 -16.27 36.67 5.59
CA ASP A 313 -17.12 37.43 6.51
C ASP A 313 -16.62 38.89 6.50
N GLY A 314 -17.37 39.77 5.83
CA GLY A 314 -16.84 41.05 5.36
C GLY A 314 -15.72 40.84 4.34
N ASP A 315 -14.51 41.27 4.69
CA ASP A 315 -13.31 41.13 3.84
C ASP A 315 -12.35 40.02 4.33
N VAL A 316 -12.71 39.27 5.37
CA VAL A 316 -11.81 38.30 6.01
C VAL A 316 -12.29 36.86 5.81
N VAL A 317 -11.40 36.00 5.31
CA VAL A 317 -11.62 34.56 5.11
C VAL A 317 -10.91 33.80 6.23
N SER A 318 -11.69 33.10 7.06
CA SER A 318 -11.15 32.31 8.18
C SER A 318 -10.26 31.15 7.74
N SER A 319 -9.35 30.72 8.62
CA SER A 319 -8.50 29.53 8.42
C SER A 319 -9.27 28.26 8.05
N ILE A 320 -10.45 28.06 8.63
CA ILE A 320 -11.33 26.91 8.36
C ILE A 320 -11.91 26.99 6.95
N ALA A 321 -12.34 28.18 6.52
CA ALA A 321 -12.82 28.40 5.16
C ALA A 321 -11.68 28.21 4.14
N LEU A 322 -10.48 28.73 4.42
CA LEU A 322 -9.29 28.54 3.59
C LEU A 322 -8.92 27.07 3.41
N ALA A 323 -8.94 26.29 4.49
CA ALA A 323 -8.67 24.85 4.41
C ALA A 323 -9.68 24.13 3.50
N LYS A 324 -10.97 24.48 3.58
CA LYS A 324 -12.01 23.92 2.70
C LYS A 324 -11.84 24.35 1.24
N ILE A 325 -11.46 25.61 0.99
CA ILE A 325 -11.19 26.12 -0.35
C ILE A 325 -9.97 25.42 -0.96
N GLY A 326 -8.93 25.17 -0.16
CA GLY A 326 -7.76 24.38 -0.58
C GLY A 326 -8.09 22.94 -0.97
N GLN A 327 -9.13 22.34 -0.37
CA GLN A 327 -9.63 21.01 -0.75
C GLN A 327 -10.50 21.04 -2.04
N GLY A 328 -11.21 22.15 -2.26
CA GLY A 328 -12.20 22.36 -3.32
C GLY A 328 -11.62 22.68 -4.70
N HIS A 329 -10.69 21.89 -5.22
CA HIS A 329 -10.02 22.14 -6.50
C HIS A 329 -10.91 22.07 -7.76
N GLY A 330 -12.18 21.66 -7.65
CA GLY A 330 -13.06 21.40 -8.78
C GLY A 330 -13.37 22.62 -9.66
N THR A 331 -13.57 23.79 -9.06
CA THR A 331 -13.84 25.06 -9.76
C THR A 331 -12.60 25.58 -10.48
N THR A 332 -11.46 25.63 -9.80
CA THR A 332 -10.17 26.03 -10.40
C THR A 332 -9.74 25.07 -11.49
N LYS A 333 -10.00 23.76 -11.31
CA LYS A 333 -9.76 22.75 -12.34
C LYS A 333 -10.53 23.06 -13.61
N GLY A 334 -11.81 23.40 -13.53
CA GLY A 334 -12.61 23.75 -14.71
C GLY A 334 -12.02 24.92 -15.51
N VAL A 335 -11.56 25.97 -14.81
CA VAL A 335 -10.95 27.15 -15.45
C VAL A 335 -9.59 26.83 -16.05
N VAL A 336 -8.72 26.12 -15.32
CA VAL A 336 -7.43 25.68 -15.85
C VAL A 336 -7.63 24.76 -17.06
N ASP A 337 -8.58 23.83 -16.96
CA ASP A 337 -8.91 22.92 -18.05
C ASP A 337 -9.40 23.67 -19.30
N ALA A 338 -10.21 24.71 -19.13
CA ALA A 338 -10.63 25.60 -20.21
C ALA A 338 -9.45 26.35 -20.83
N VAL A 339 -8.54 26.91 -20.03
CA VAL A 339 -7.31 27.58 -20.53
C VAL A 339 -6.45 26.60 -21.34
N LEU A 340 -6.25 25.36 -20.85
CA LEU A 340 -5.51 24.33 -21.58
C LEU A 340 -6.20 23.94 -22.91
N GLU A 341 -7.53 23.97 -22.97
CA GLU A 341 -8.31 23.68 -24.18
C GLU A 341 -8.25 24.84 -25.18
N THR A 342 -8.45 26.08 -24.74
CA THR A 342 -8.39 27.29 -25.58
C THR A 342 -7.02 27.47 -26.23
N ASN A 343 -5.94 27.13 -25.52
CA ASN A 343 -4.58 27.17 -26.06
C ASN A 343 -4.23 25.95 -26.93
N GLY A 344 -5.15 25.01 -27.13
CA GLY A 344 -4.93 23.80 -27.92
C GLY A 344 -3.93 22.82 -27.28
N TRP A 345 -3.66 22.95 -25.98
CA TRP A 345 -2.70 22.11 -25.25
C TRP A 345 -3.29 20.75 -24.84
N LYS A 346 -4.62 20.61 -24.88
CA LYS A 346 -5.32 19.34 -24.68
C LYS A 346 -5.71 18.65 -25.99
N GLN A 347 -5.65 17.33 -25.97
CA GLN A 347 -6.11 16.46 -27.04
C GLN A 347 -7.49 15.88 -26.69
N HIS A 348 -8.43 16.01 -27.64
CA HIS A 348 -9.75 15.41 -27.54
C HIS A 348 -9.69 13.91 -27.83
N GLY A 349 -10.58 13.12 -27.20
CA GLY A 349 -10.72 11.69 -27.48
C GLY A 349 -9.66 10.78 -26.86
N THR A 350 -8.87 11.28 -25.91
CA THR A 350 -7.85 10.48 -25.18
C THR A 350 -8.45 9.55 -24.13
N ALA A 351 -9.74 9.71 -23.78
CA ALA A 351 -10.42 8.85 -22.81
C ALA A 351 -10.49 7.38 -23.28
N ARG A 352 -10.89 7.14 -24.54
CA ARG A 352 -11.03 5.78 -25.09
C ARG A 352 -9.72 4.98 -25.05
N PRO A 353 -8.57 5.47 -25.57
CA PRO A 353 -7.31 4.73 -25.47
C PRO A 353 -6.84 4.52 -24.04
N ARG A 354 -7.08 5.48 -23.12
CA ARG A 354 -6.77 5.31 -21.69
C ARG A 354 -7.58 4.18 -21.05
N TRP A 355 -8.88 4.16 -21.28
CA TRP A 355 -9.76 3.09 -20.81
C TRP A 355 -9.44 1.74 -21.45
N SER A 356 -9.03 1.71 -22.72
CA SER A 356 -8.56 0.47 -23.35
C SER A 356 -7.28 -0.06 -22.69
N LEU A 357 -6.31 0.81 -22.36
CA LEU A 357 -5.10 0.41 -21.63
C LEU A 357 -5.41 -0.07 -20.21
N ALA A 358 -6.33 0.60 -19.50
CA ALA A 358 -6.80 0.17 -18.19
C ALA A 358 -7.52 -1.18 -18.26
N GLY A 359 -8.37 -1.41 -19.27
CA GLY A 359 -9.03 -2.69 -19.50
C GLY A 359 -8.04 -3.83 -19.79
N LEU A 360 -6.98 -3.56 -20.57
CA LEU A 360 -5.90 -4.51 -20.78
C LEU A 360 -5.11 -4.81 -19.51
N ALA A 361 -4.91 -3.80 -18.64
CA ALA A 361 -4.30 -4.01 -17.34
C ALA A 361 -5.16 -4.96 -16.49
N VAL A 362 -6.46 -4.70 -16.37
CA VAL A 362 -7.41 -5.56 -15.64
C VAL A 362 -7.37 -6.99 -16.17
N LEU A 363 -7.36 -7.17 -17.49
CA LEU A 363 -7.25 -8.49 -18.12
C LEU A 363 -5.95 -9.19 -17.72
N GLY A 364 -4.80 -8.50 -17.74
CA GLY A 364 -3.53 -9.04 -17.27
C GLY A 364 -3.57 -9.46 -15.81
N GLY A 365 -4.23 -8.67 -14.96
CA GLY A 365 -4.43 -8.97 -13.53
C GLY A 365 -5.27 -10.23 -13.31
N LEU A 366 -6.36 -10.41 -14.08
CA LEU A 366 -7.18 -11.61 -14.01
C LEU A 366 -6.41 -12.87 -14.42
N VAL A 367 -5.60 -12.81 -15.48
CA VAL A 367 -4.75 -13.94 -15.91
C VAL A 367 -3.67 -14.25 -14.88
N MET A 368 -3.08 -13.22 -14.26
CA MET A 368 -2.09 -13.39 -13.18
C MET A 368 -2.71 -14.12 -11.98
N VAL A 369 -3.86 -13.65 -11.47
CA VAL A 369 -4.52 -14.26 -10.31
C VAL A 369 -4.99 -15.67 -10.63
N GLY A 370 -5.69 -15.87 -11.75
CA GLY A 370 -6.18 -17.19 -12.15
C GLY A 370 -5.05 -18.20 -12.38
N GLY A 371 -3.98 -17.80 -13.07
CA GLY A 371 -2.81 -18.66 -13.29
C GLY A 371 -2.01 -18.94 -12.01
N GLY A 372 -1.93 -17.96 -11.10
CA GLY A 372 -1.25 -18.11 -9.81
C GLY A 372 -1.95 -19.08 -8.86
N VAL A 373 -3.28 -18.99 -8.75
CA VAL A 373 -4.08 -19.90 -7.91
C VAL A 373 -3.94 -21.36 -8.40
N VAL A 374 -4.03 -21.59 -9.70
CA VAL A 374 -3.89 -22.95 -10.27
C VAL A 374 -2.43 -23.45 -10.21
N ALA A 375 -1.45 -22.56 -10.25
CA ALA A 375 -0.06 -22.96 -10.04
C ALA A 375 0.24 -23.37 -8.59
N ALA A 376 -0.44 -22.75 -7.62
CA ALA A 376 -0.31 -23.10 -6.21
C ALA A 376 -0.90 -24.49 -5.90
N SER A 377 -1.90 -24.95 -6.67
CA SER A 377 -2.47 -26.30 -6.57
C SER A 377 -1.70 -27.36 -7.39
N GLY A 378 -0.39 -27.17 -7.62
CA GLY A 378 0.48 -28.18 -8.24
C GLY A 378 0.72 -28.05 -9.76
N ALA A 379 -0.07 -27.27 -10.51
CA ALA A 379 0.11 -27.09 -11.95
C ALA A 379 1.07 -25.93 -12.30
N LEU A 380 2.36 -26.09 -11.98
CA LEU A 380 3.40 -25.06 -12.18
C LEU A 380 3.49 -24.53 -13.62
N VAL A 381 3.06 -25.30 -14.63
CA VAL A 381 3.02 -24.85 -16.03
C VAL A 381 2.13 -23.61 -16.21
N MET A 382 1.14 -23.38 -15.35
CA MET A 382 0.29 -22.18 -15.37
C MET A 382 1.06 -20.88 -15.07
N LEU A 383 2.25 -20.95 -14.46
CA LEU A 383 3.13 -19.79 -14.29
C LEU A 383 3.56 -19.17 -15.64
N VAL A 384 3.60 -19.97 -16.71
CA VAL A 384 3.88 -19.50 -18.07
C VAL A 384 2.87 -18.44 -18.53
N ALA A 385 1.62 -18.52 -18.08
CA ALA A 385 0.61 -17.49 -18.33
C ALA A 385 0.60 -16.39 -17.25
N ALA A 386 0.79 -16.77 -15.98
CA ALA A 386 0.69 -15.85 -14.85
C ALA A 386 1.75 -14.74 -14.87
N ILE A 387 3.01 -15.07 -15.13
CA ILE A 387 4.12 -14.11 -15.13
C ILE A 387 3.94 -13.05 -16.23
N PRO A 388 3.70 -13.42 -17.50
CA PRO A 388 3.35 -12.44 -18.52
C PRO A 388 2.10 -11.63 -18.18
N GLY A 389 1.08 -12.24 -17.56
CA GLY A 389 -0.13 -11.56 -17.10
C GLY A 389 0.19 -10.41 -16.14
N ALA A 390 1.08 -10.65 -15.18
CA ALA A 390 1.58 -9.63 -14.24
C ALA A 390 2.29 -8.48 -14.97
N ILE A 391 3.12 -8.80 -15.98
CA ILE A 391 3.79 -7.80 -16.81
C ILE A 391 2.76 -6.98 -17.58
N LEU A 392 1.73 -7.59 -18.16
CA LEU A 392 0.66 -6.88 -18.87
C LEU A 392 -0.15 -5.97 -17.93
N PHE A 393 -0.44 -6.44 -16.71
CA PHE A 393 -1.07 -5.62 -15.67
C PHE A 393 -0.26 -4.36 -15.38
N LEU A 394 1.02 -4.53 -15.02
CA LEU A 394 1.92 -3.43 -14.68
C LEU A 394 2.12 -2.48 -15.86
N THR A 395 2.43 -3.01 -17.04
CA THR A 395 2.65 -2.20 -18.24
C THR A 395 1.39 -1.49 -18.69
N GLY A 396 0.23 -2.15 -18.66
CA GLY A 396 -1.07 -1.55 -18.97
C GLY A 396 -1.41 -0.40 -18.04
N LEU A 397 -1.21 -0.57 -16.72
CA LEU A 397 -1.44 0.46 -15.71
C LEU A 397 -0.50 1.65 -15.92
N VAL A 398 0.81 1.41 -16.03
CA VAL A 398 1.82 2.46 -16.27
C VAL A 398 1.53 3.19 -17.58
N MET A 399 1.16 2.47 -18.64
CA MET A 399 0.81 3.08 -19.92
C MET A 399 -0.47 3.92 -19.82
N ALA A 400 -1.52 3.46 -19.12
CA ALA A 400 -2.77 4.20 -18.94
C ALA A 400 -2.57 5.51 -18.15
N VAL A 401 -1.72 5.47 -17.11
CA VAL A 401 -1.34 6.63 -16.31
C VAL A 401 -0.47 7.59 -17.13
N ALA A 402 0.54 7.06 -17.84
CA ALA A 402 1.47 7.85 -18.65
C ALA A 402 0.87 8.36 -19.98
N TYR A 403 -0.31 7.87 -20.37
CA TYR A 403 -1.02 8.35 -21.55
C TYR A 403 -1.61 9.74 -21.25
N SER A 404 -0.86 10.75 -21.68
CA SER A 404 -1.21 12.14 -21.48
C SER A 404 -2.48 12.52 -22.25
N GLY A 405 -3.32 13.35 -21.64
CA GLY A 405 -4.40 14.05 -22.33
C GLY A 405 -3.92 15.25 -23.18
N PHE A 406 -2.61 15.52 -23.21
CA PHE A 406 -2.05 16.70 -23.87
C PHE A 406 -1.81 16.46 -25.36
N SER A 407 -2.00 17.52 -26.16
CA SER A 407 -1.59 17.57 -27.55
C SER A 407 -0.06 17.71 -27.67
N VAL A 408 0.46 17.61 -28.90
CA VAL A 408 1.88 17.89 -29.17
C VAL A 408 2.25 19.32 -28.75
N ALA A 409 1.39 20.30 -29.07
CA ALA A 409 1.59 21.69 -28.67
C ALA A 409 1.64 21.87 -27.15
N GLY A 410 0.76 21.17 -26.41
CA GLY A 410 0.79 21.19 -24.94
C GLY A 410 2.05 20.58 -24.35
N LEU A 411 2.54 19.48 -24.94
CA LEU A 411 3.80 18.85 -24.52
C LEU A 411 5.01 19.74 -24.80
N ASP A 412 5.01 20.46 -25.92
CA ASP A 412 6.07 21.41 -26.26
C ASP A 412 6.02 22.65 -25.37
N ALA A 413 4.82 23.17 -25.06
CA ALA A 413 4.61 24.27 -24.11
C ALA A 413 5.04 23.90 -22.68
N ALA A 414 4.95 22.62 -22.29
CA ALA A 414 5.40 22.17 -20.98
C ALA A 414 6.94 22.13 -20.85
N ARG A 415 7.71 22.05 -21.94
CA ARG A 415 9.18 21.85 -21.88
C ARG A 415 9.94 22.93 -21.11
N PRO A 416 9.71 24.23 -21.33
CA PRO A 416 10.39 25.28 -20.57
C PRO A 416 10.02 25.22 -19.08
N TRP A 417 8.77 24.87 -18.75
CA TRP A 417 8.30 24.74 -17.38
C TRP A 417 8.87 23.48 -16.67
N GLU A 418 9.05 22.37 -17.40
CA GLU A 418 9.77 21.18 -16.90
C GLU A 418 11.22 21.55 -16.54
N ALA A 419 11.91 22.29 -17.40
CA ALA A 419 13.28 22.76 -17.16
C ALA A 419 13.36 23.75 -15.99
N TYR A 420 12.38 24.63 -15.85
CA TYR A 420 12.28 25.54 -14.72
C TYR A 420 12.06 24.80 -13.39
N ARG A 421 11.12 23.84 -13.35
CA ARG A 421 10.91 22.97 -12.18
C ARG A 421 12.21 22.24 -11.80
N ASP A 422 12.86 21.63 -12.78
CA ASP A 422 14.06 20.83 -12.53
C ASP A 422 15.23 21.71 -12.06
N GLY A 423 15.34 22.95 -12.58
CA GLY A 423 16.32 23.94 -12.12
C GLY A 423 16.03 24.45 -10.70
N LEU A 424 14.77 24.74 -10.36
CA LEU A 424 14.37 25.04 -8.99
C LEU A 424 14.68 23.89 -8.03
N LYS A 425 14.38 22.65 -8.43
CA LYS A 425 14.68 21.45 -7.61
C LYS A 425 16.18 21.26 -7.39
N GLN A 426 17.01 21.60 -8.37
CA GLN A 426 18.46 21.58 -8.25
C GLN A 426 18.95 22.71 -7.33
N ALA A 427 18.45 23.93 -7.55
CA ALA A 427 18.80 25.09 -6.76
C ALA A 427 18.45 24.90 -5.28
N ALA A 428 17.33 24.24 -4.96
CA ALA A 428 16.94 23.92 -3.58
C ALA A 428 17.96 23.06 -2.82
N LYS A 429 18.82 22.31 -3.52
CA LYS A 429 19.86 21.47 -2.92
C LYS A 429 21.20 22.18 -2.75
N ASP A 430 21.40 23.31 -3.43
CA ASP A 430 22.66 24.04 -3.52
C ASP A 430 22.50 25.43 -2.90
N ASP A 431 22.96 25.62 -1.67
CA ASP A 431 22.70 26.83 -0.87
C ASP A 431 23.34 28.09 -1.47
N ASP A 432 24.29 27.94 -2.38
CA ASP A 432 24.91 29.03 -3.12
C ASP A 432 24.14 29.42 -4.39
N ALA A 433 23.11 28.65 -4.78
CA ALA A 433 22.30 28.94 -5.95
C ALA A 433 21.39 30.16 -5.73
N VAL A 434 21.61 31.21 -6.53
CA VAL A 434 20.82 32.45 -6.49
C VAL A 434 19.40 32.19 -7.05
N VAL A 435 18.41 32.18 -6.17
CA VAL A 435 16.98 32.13 -6.51
C VAL A 435 16.28 33.29 -5.83
N ASP A 436 15.57 34.10 -6.61
CA ASP A 436 14.66 35.12 -6.08
C ASP A 436 13.42 34.43 -5.49
N LEU A 437 13.46 34.20 -4.17
CA LEU A 437 12.39 33.49 -3.45
C LEU A 437 11.06 34.25 -3.51
N ASP A 438 11.07 35.59 -3.59
CA ASP A 438 9.84 36.39 -3.68
C ASP A 438 9.12 36.14 -5.00
N ALA A 439 9.87 36.14 -6.10
CA ALA A 439 9.30 35.88 -7.42
C ALA A 439 8.94 34.40 -7.61
N ALA A 440 9.72 33.47 -7.04
CA ALA A 440 9.57 32.04 -7.28
C ALA A 440 8.55 31.36 -6.34
N LEU A 441 8.21 31.95 -5.19
CA LEU A 441 7.38 31.32 -4.15
C LEU A 441 6.05 30.75 -4.69
N PRO A 442 5.23 31.48 -5.49
CA PRO A 442 3.99 30.92 -6.03
C PRO A 442 4.24 29.70 -6.92
N ASP A 443 5.29 29.73 -7.75
CA ASP A 443 5.64 28.61 -8.63
C ASP A 443 6.22 27.42 -7.86
N ILE A 444 7.01 27.65 -6.81
CA ILE A 444 7.53 26.61 -5.91
C ILE A 444 6.37 25.82 -5.31
N VAL A 445 5.32 26.51 -4.85
CA VAL A 445 4.11 25.86 -4.32
C VAL A 445 3.35 25.16 -5.43
N ALA A 446 3.12 25.83 -6.57
CA ALA A 446 2.37 25.27 -7.68
C ALA A 446 2.98 23.95 -8.18
N LEU A 447 4.31 23.92 -8.35
CA LEU A 447 5.08 22.78 -8.83
C LEU A 447 5.31 21.71 -7.76
N GLY A 448 4.74 21.87 -6.56
CA GLY A 448 4.84 20.91 -5.47
C GLY A 448 6.22 20.80 -4.83
N LEU A 449 7.06 21.82 -4.98
CA LEU A 449 8.43 21.88 -4.47
C LEU A 449 8.52 22.46 -3.05
N GLY A 450 7.40 22.77 -2.39
CA GLY A 450 7.36 23.39 -1.07
C GLY A 450 8.14 22.63 0.02
N SER A 451 8.08 21.29 0.03
CA SER A 451 8.88 20.48 0.97
C SER A 451 10.37 20.48 0.66
N VAL A 452 10.74 20.60 -0.62
CA VAL A 452 12.14 20.66 -1.06
C VAL A 452 12.77 22.00 -0.67
N PHE A 453 11.98 23.08 -0.71
CA PHE A 453 12.40 24.44 -0.35
C PHE A 453 12.17 24.79 1.14
N ALA A 454 11.56 23.92 1.94
CA ALA A 454 11.11 24.23 3.30
C ALA A 454 12.20 24.92 4.15
N LYS A 455 13.41 24.35 4.20
CA LYS A 455 14.53 24.92 4.96
C LYS A 455 14.89 26.35 4.53
N ARG A 456 14.88 26.63 3.21
CA ARG A 456 15.21 27.96 2.70
C ARG A 456 14.09 28.97 2.92
N LEU A 457 12.84 28.52 2.78
CA LEU A 457 11.68 29.36 3.04
C LEU A 457 11.59 29.72 4.52
N GLU A 458 11.82 28.76 5.41
CA GLU A 458 11.91 28.98 6.86
C GLU A 458 13.07 29.93 7.20
N ALA A 459 14.27 29.69 6.67
CA ALA A 459 15.43 30.57 6.90
C ALA A 459 15.19 32.00 6.41
N ALA A 460 14.52 32.19 5.26
CA ALA A 460 14.16 33.50 4.75
C ALA A 460 13.17 34.21 5.68
N THR A 461 12.09 33.52 6.09
CA THR A 461 11.05 34.12 6.93
C THR A 461 11.47 34.35 8.38
N ASP A 462 12.27 33.45 8.96
CA ASP A 462 12.72 33.55 10.35
C ASP A 462 13.94 34.49 10.50
N GLY A 463 14.74 34.64 9.44
CA GLY A 463 15.89 35.54 9.39
C GLY A 463 15.56 37.03 9.22
N GLY A 464 14.27 37.40 9.27
CA GLY A 464 13.81 38.79 9.13
C GLY A 464 13.70 39.30 7.68
N THR A 465 13.88 38.42 6.68
CA THR A 465 13.61 38.75 5.27
C THR A 465 12.15 38.40 4.98
N SER A 466 11.27 39.39 5.05
CA SER A 466 9.85 39.14 4.85
C SER A 466 9.55 38.89 3.37
N LEU A 467 9.19 37.65 3.02
CA LEU A 467 8.74 37.34 1.66
C LEU A 467 7.50 38.19 1.33
N ARG A 468 7.44 38.78 0.12
CA ARG A 468 6.40 39.74 -0.28
C ARG A 468 4.99 39.20 -0.10
N ALA A 469 4.78 37.91 -0.36
CA ALA A 469 3.47 37.25 -0.17
C ALA A 469 3.02 37.17 1.31
N PHE A 470 3.95 37.34 2.27
CA PHE A 470 3.68 37.38 3.71
C PHE A 470 3.78 38.77 4.30
N THR A 471 4.12 39.78 3.49
CA THR A 471 4.04 41.19 3.90
C THR A 471 2.65 41.74 3.61
N SER A 472 2.15 42.58 4.52
CA SER A 472 0.90 43.30 4.30
C SER A 472 1.19 44.71 3.77
N PRO A 473 0.40 45.24 2.80
CA PRO A 473 0.54 46.60 2.32
C PRO A 473 0.43 47.66 3.43
N ALA A 474 1.16 48.76 3.28
CA ALA A 474 1.22 49.84 4.26
C ALA A 474 -0.18 50.36 4.64
N GLY A 475 -0.57 50.18 5.91
CA GLY A 475 -1.89 50.54 6.45
C GLY A 475 -2.59 49.40 7.20
N TYR A 476 -2.21 48.15 6.94
CA TYR A 476 -2.71 46.95 7.62
C TYR A 476 -1.51 46.24 8.26
N ALA A 477 -1.09 46.66 9.46
CA ALA A 477 0.11 46.12 10.09
C ALA A 477 -0.12 44.65 10.51
N ALA A 478 0.28 43.71 9.65
CA ALA A 478 0.58 42.36 10.07
C ALA A 478 1.97 42.37 10.70
N ASP A 479 2.13 41.84 11.91
CA ASP A 479 3.45 41.65 12.51
C ASP A 479 4.20 40.60 11.64
N PRO A 480 5.29 40.97 10.94
CA PRO A 480 6.03 40.05 10.07
C PRO A 480 6.57 38.84 10.85
N ALA A 481 6.72 38.96 12.16
CA ALA A 481 7.16 37.88 13.04
C ALA A 481 6.09 36.79 13.27
N LEU A 482 4.81 37.08 12.97
CA LEU A 482 3.71 36.14 13.23
C LEU A 482 3.31 35.31 12.00
N MET A 483 3.70 35.73 10.79
CA MET A 483 3.36 35.05 9.56
C MET A 483 4.60 34.53 8.83
N ASN A 484 4.75 33.20 8.79
CA ASN A 484 5.88 32.54 8.15
C ASN A 484 5.43 31.32 7.33
N TRP A 485 6.40 30.68 6.66
CA TRP A 485 6.16 29.50 5.84
C TRP A 485 5.48 28.35 6.62
N ALA A 486 5.84 28.16 7.89
CA ALA A 486 5.26 27.12 8.74
C ALA A 486 3.76 27.37 8.99
N VAL A 487 3.36 28.63 9.24
CA VAL A 487 1.95 28.99 9.43
C VAL A 487 1.16 28.78 8.13
N PHE A 488 1.65 29.29 7.00
CA PHE A 488 0.97 29.10 5.71
C PHE A 488 0.83 27.62 5.34
N SER A 489 1.93 26.87 5.41
CA SER A 489 1.93 25.45 5.09
C SER A 489 1.01 24.67 6.02
N SER A 490 0.90 25.03 7.31
CA SER A 490 -0.01 24.34 8.23
C SER A 490 -1.50 24.44 7.84
N VAL A 491 -1.94 25.56 7.27
CA VAL A 491 -3.34 25.77 6.83
C VAL A 491 -3.68 24.90 5.62
N PHE A 492 -2.72 24.71 4.73
CA PHE A 492 -2.89 23.93 3.50
C PHE A 492 -2.35 22.49 3.59
N ALA A 493 -1.68 22.11 4.69
CA ALA A 493 -1.15 20.77 4.95
C ALA A 493 -1.93 19.96 5.99
N SER A 494 -2.61 20.61 6.96
CA SER A 494 -3.26 19.91 8.09
C SER A 494 -4.63 19.27 7.76
N SER A 495 -4.97 19.06 6.49
CA SER A 495 -6.34 18.68 6.09
C SER A 495 -6.41 17.48 5.13
N SER A 496 -5.49 16.51 5.23
CA SER A 496 -5.51 15.29 4.40
C SER A 496 -5.33 13.99 5.19
N GLY A 497 -6.46 13.38 5.56
CA GLY A 497 -6.61 11.94 5.32
C GLY A 497 -6.69 11.77 3.80
N SER A 498 -5.55 11.42 3.20
CA SER A 498 -5.38 11.13 1.76
C SER A 498 -5.47 12.36 0.82
N SER A 499 -4.33 12.70 0.22
CA SER A 499 -4.14 13.46 -1.03
C SER A 499 -4.15 15.01 -1.08
N ALA A 500 -3.88 15.74 -0.01
CA ALA A 500 -3.62 17.19 -0.12
C ALA A 500 -2.50 17.65 0.81
N THR A 501 -1.32 17.94 0.25
CA THR A 501 -0.31 18.74 0.95
C THR A 501 0.42 19.61 -0.06
N VAL A 502 0.85 20.78 0.42
CA VAL A 502 1.77 21.74 -0.20
C VAL A 502 3.10 21.07 -0.69
N SER A 503 3.29 19.79 -0.38
CA SER A 503 4.27 18.88 -0.95
C SER A 503 3.61 17.96 -1.99
N GLY A 504 3.88 18.20 -3.27
CA GLY A 504 3.46 17.32 -4.36
C GLY A 504 4.21 16.00 -4.32
N GLY A 505 3.79 15.09 -3.43
CA GLY A 505 4.17 13.68 -3.44
C GLY A 505 3.48 13.00 -4.61
N GLY A 506 3.97 13.20 -5.83
CA GLY A 506 3.73 12.24 -6.90
C GLY A 506 4.26 10.88 -6.42
N ALA A 507 3.42 9.85 -6.48
CA ALA A 507 3.81 8.47 -6.19
C ALA A 507 5.06 8.13 -7.03
N GLY A 508 6.21 8.16 -6.37
CA GLY A 508 7.52 7.96 -6.94
C GLY A 508 8.44 7.54 -5.81
N GLY A 509 8.60 6.23 -5.66
CA GLY A 509 9.49 5.64 -4.67
C GLY A 509 10.90 6.17 -4.83
N GLY A 510 11.39 6.86 -3.80
CA GLY A 510 12.78 7.27 -3.66
C GLY A 510 13.45 6.35 -2.65
N GLY A 511 14.10 5.29 -3.13
CA GLY A 511 15.07 4.53 -2.35
C GLY A 511 16.35 5.35 -2.22
N GLY A 512 16.73 5.65 -0.98
CA GLY A 512 18.07 6.12 -0.66
C GLY A 512 19.07 4.98 -0.78
N ALA A 513 20.20 5.24 -1.40
CA ALA A 513 21.43 4.49 -1.17
C ALA A 513 22.60 5.46 -1.31
N ALA A 514 23.15 5.84 -0.16
CA ALA A 514 24.46 6.45 -0.06
C ALA A 514 25.55 5.37 -0.16
N GLY A 515 26.56 5.67 -0.97
CA GLY A 515 27.97 5.27 -0.89
C GLY A 515 28.39 3.88 -0.39
N SER A 516 29.10 3.14 -1.24
CA SER A 516 30.56 2.97 -1.09
C SER A 516 31.17 2.17 -2.25
N THR A 517 31.86 2.88 -3.15
CA THR A 517 33.25 2.70 -3.63
C THR A 517 33.45 3.43 -4.96
#